data_AF-A0A6C0JI32-F1
#
_entry.id   AF-A0A6C0JI32-F1
#
_cell.length_a   1.000
_cell.length_b   1.000
_cell.length_c   1.000
_cell.angle_alpha   90.00
_cell.angle_beta   90.00
_cell.angle_gamma   90.00
#
_symmetry.space_group_name_H-M   'P 1'
#
loop_
_entity.id
_entity.type
_entity.pdbx_description
1 polymer ?
#
loop_
_entity_poly.entity_id
_entity_poly.type
_entity_poly.pdbx_seq_one_letter_code
_entity_poly.pdbx_strand_id
1 'polypeptide(L)'
;MKRPVRNASGNYVVHGKSYKELFGSRTQVHNKTAYKTPGGLTRSDLMMNKWGRIVSAKKHRTAKKEKRLEKAGYFAKKGKFGYVKKTARRSRKMKGGNGMEGNDDDATAGAEGVEEENKNKM
;
A
#
# COMPACT_ATOMS: atom_id res chain seq x y z
N MET A 1 14.46 -2.90 -33.69
CA MET A 1 14.98 -4.22 -33.24
C MET A 1 14.27 -5.33 -33.98
N LYS A 2 15.01 -6.35 -34.44
CA LYS A 2 14.43 -7.52 -35.11
C LYS A 2 13.70 -8.40 -34.10
N ARG A 3 12.52 -8.91 -34.48
CA ARG A 3 11.72 -9.81 -33.63
C ARG A 3 12.45 -11.15 -33.48
N PRO A 4 12.49 -11.76 -32.27
CA PRO A 4 13.03 -13.10 -32.10
C PRO A 4 12.20 -14.10 -32.92
N VAL A 5 12.86 -14.88 -33.76
CA VAL A 5 12.26 -15.97 -34.53
C VAL A 5 12.77 -17.32 -34.02
N ARG A 6 12.02 -18.39 -34.25
CA ARG A 6 12.48 -19.75 -33.94
C ARG A 6 13.63 -20.12 -34.88
N ASN A 7 14.60 -20.87 -34.36
CA ASN A 7 15.65 -21.48 -35.17
C ASN A 7 15.17 -22.79 -35.83
N ALA A 8 16.02 -23.42 -36.64
CA ALA A 8 15.71 -24.70 -37.28
C ALA A 8 15.33 -25.81 -36.29
N SER A 9 15.85 -25.76 -35.05
CA SER A 9 15.53 -26.70 -33.97
C SER A 9 14.23 -26.37 -33.22
N GLY A 10 13.48 -25.35 -33.67
CA GLY A 10 12.20 -24.93 -33.06
C GLY A 10 12.33 -24.09 -31.79
N ASN A 11 13.55 -23.77 -31.34
CA ASN A 11 13.82 -23.01 -30.12
C ASN A 11 14.05 -21.52 -30.41
N TYR A 12 13.80 -20.67 -29.43
CA TYR A 12 14.15 -19.25 -29.45
C TYR A 12 15.53 -19.04 -28.82
N VAL A 13 16.45 -18.43 -29.57
CA VAL A 13 17.76 -18.04 -29.05
C VAL A 13 17.74 -16.57 -28.73
N VAL A 14 17.83 -16.23 -27.44
CA VAL A 14 17.80 -14.84 -26.95
C VAL A 14 18.97 -14.64 -25.99
N HIS A 15 19.85 -13.70 -26.32
CA HIS A 15 21.08 -13.40 -25.56
C HIS A 15 21.93 -14.66 -25.24
N GLY A 16 22.13 -15.52 -26.24
CA GLY A 16 22.93 -16.75 -26.10
C GLY A 16 22.27 -17.88 -25.32
N LYS A 17 20.99 -17.75 -24.94
CA LYS A 17 20.23 -18.79 -24.23
C LYS A 17 19.08 -19.29 -25.09
N SER A 18 18.87 -20.60 -25.08
CA SER A 18 17.80 -21.28 -25.81
C SER A 18 16.56 -21.46 -24.93
N TYR A 19 15.40 -21.12 -25.47
CA TYR A 19 14.10 -21.25 -24.82
C TYR A 19 13.11 -21.97 -25.74
N LYS A 20 12.26 -22.82 -25.18
CA LYS A 20 11.20 -23.51 -25.95
C LYS A 20 10.12 -22.53 -26.42
N GLU A 21 9.82 -21.55 -25.56
CA GLU A 21 8.77 -20.55 -25.78
C GLU A 21 9.33 -19.14 -25.55
N LEU A 22 8.88 -18.18 -26.37
CA LEU A 22 9.26 -16.78 -26.17
C LEU A 22 8.48 -16.15 -25.02
N PHE A 23 7.17 -16.44 -24.96
CA PHE A 23 6.24 -15.96 -23.96
C PHE A 23 5.71 -17.12 -23.13
N GLY A 24 5.64 -16.96 -21.82
CA GLY A 24 5.07 -17.98 -20.93
C GLY A 24 4.62 -17.41 -19.59
N SER A 25 4.09 -18.28 -18.73
CA SER A 25 3.75 -17.97 -17.34
C SER A 25 4.99 -17.58 -16.52
N ARG A 26 4.78 -16.91 -15.38
CA ARG A 26 5.87 -16.58 -14.45
C ARG A 26 6.67 -17.81 -14.02
N THR A 27 5.99 -18.94 -13.84
CA THR A 27 6.62 -20.21 -13.47
C THR A 27 7.51 -20.75 -14.59
N GLN A 28 7.03 -20.75 -15.84
CA GLN A 28 7.84 -21.17 -17.00
C GLN A 28 9.08 -20.29 -17.20
N VAL A 29 8.96 -18.97 -16.97
CA VAL A 29 10.11 -18.05 -17.05
C VAL A 29 11.12 -18.32 -15.93
N HIS A 30 10.63 -18.56 -14.71
CA HIS A 30 11.49 -18.88 -13.56
C HIS A 30 12.26 -20.20 -13.77
N ASN A 31 11.60 -21.20 -14.35
CA ASN A 31 12.13 -22.53 -14.68
C ASN A 31 12.93 -22.57 -16.00
N LYS A 32 13.16 -21.42 -16.65
CA LYS A 32 13.94 -21.28 -17.90
C LYS A 32 13.32 -21.95 -19.13
N THR A 33 12.04 -22.31 -19.10
CA THR A 33 11.32 -22.85 -20.27
C THR A 33 10.97 -21.74 -21.26
N ALA A 34 10.58 -20.57 -20.73
CA ALA A 34 10.22 -19.39 -21.51
C ALA A 34 11.16 -18.21 -21.23
N TYR A 35 11.35 -17.33 -22.21
CA TYR A 35 12.23 -16.16 -22.06
C TYR A 35 11.60 -15.06 -21.19
N LYS A 36 10.35 -14.68 -21.49
CA LYS A 36 9.64 -13.59 -20.80
C LYS A 36 8.17 -13.88 -20.60
N THR A 37 7.55 -13.14 -19.69
CA THR A 37 6.10 -13.14 -19.52
C THR A 37 5.42 -12.29 -20.60
N PRO A 38 4.09 -12.41 -20.81
CA PRO A 38 3.34 -11.50 -21.68
C PRO A 38 3.56 -10.02 -21.32
N GLY A 39 3.73 -9.71 -20.03
CA GLY A 39 4.05 -8.37 -19.53
C GLY A 39 5.54 -7.98 -19.59
N GLY A 40 6.36 -8.72 -20.32
CA GLY A 40 7.77 -8.38 -20.56
C GLY A 40 8.73 -8.70 -19.40
N LEU A 41 8.26 -9.28 -18.29
CA LEU A 41 9.14 -9.66 -17.17
C LEU A 41 10.03 -10.83 -17.54
N THR A 42 11.32 -10.70 -17.31
CA THR A 42 12.33 -11.76 -17.47
C THR A 42 12.62 -12.42 -16.13
N ARG A 43 13.45 -13.47 -16.14
CA ARG A 43 13.81 -14.20 -14.91
C ARG A 43 14.46 -13.31 -13.85
N SER A 44 15.27 -12.31 -14.22
CA SER A 44 15.88 -11.37 -13.27
C SER A 44 14.87 -10.43 -12.60
N ASP A 45 13.72 -10.21 -13.24
CA ASP A 45 12.67 -9.35 -12.70
C ASP A 45 11.72 -10.09 -11.75
N LEU A 46 11.87 -11.41 -11.64
CA LEU A 46 11.04 -12.31 -10.85
C LEU A 46 11.81 -12.83 -9.64
N MET A 47 11.12 -13.01 -8.53
CA MET A 47 11.66 -13.63 -7.32
C MET A 47 10.61 -14.49 -6.62
N MET A 48 11.05 -15.56 -5.97
CA MET A 48 10.20 -16.36 -5.09
C MET A 48 10.13 -15.69 -3.72
N ASN A 49 8.91 -15.45 -3.23
CA ASN A 49 8.71 -14.95 -1.87
C ASN A 49 8.69 -16.11 -0.86
N LYS A 50 8.68 -15.78 0.44
CA LYS A 50 8.66 -16.79 1.51
C LYS A 50 7.43 -17.71 1.52
N TRP A 51 6.39 -17.36 0.77
CA TRP A 51 5.14 -18.14 0.64
C TRP A 51 5.13 -18.97 -0.65
N GLY A 52 6.27 -19.14 -1.32
CA GLY A 52 6.40 -19.95 -2.54
C GLY A 52 5.84 -19.31 -3.82
N ARG A 53 5.40 -18.05 -3.78
CA ARG A 53 4.83 -17.37 -4.97
C ARG A 53 5.92 -16.60 -5.71
N ILE A 54 5.90 -16.70 -7.04
CA ILE A 54 6.79 -15.95 -7.93
C ILE A 54 6.19 -14.57 -8.19
N VAL A 55 6.84 -13.53 -7.66
CA VAL A 55 6.39 -12.13 -7.72
C VAL A 55 7.41 -11.25 -8.45
N SER A 56 6.98 -10.07 -8.88
CA SER A 56 7.91 -9.08 -9.44
C SER A 56 8.81 -8.50 -8.34
N ALA A 57 10.12 -8.56 -8.57
CA ALA A 57 11.14 -8.04 -7.66
C ALA A 57 10.98 -6.53 -7.45
N LYS A 58 10.66 -5.76 -8.51
CA LYS A 58 10.41 -4.31 -8.42
C LYS A 58 9.27 -4.02 -7.44
N LYS A 59 8.12 -4.69 -7.60
CA LYS A 59 6.95 -4.48 -6.73
C LYS A 59 7.21 -4.89 -5.28
N HIS A 60 7.92 -6.00 -5.06
CA HIS A 60 8.28 -6.43 -3.71
C HIS A 60 9.20 -5.40 -3.01
N ARG A 61 10.16 -4.82 -3.74
CA ARG A 61 11.07 -3.79 -3.20
C ARG A 61 10.36 -2.45 -2.95
N THR A 62 9.52 -1.99 -3.87
CA THR A 62 8.83 -0.70 -3.72
C THR A 62 7.79 -0.74 -2.61
N ALA A 63 7.06 -1.84 -2.45
CA ALA A 63 6.05 -1.99 -1.39
C ALA A 63 6.64 -1.74 0.02
N LYS A 64 7.85 -2.27 0.28
CA LYS A 64 8.55 -2.09 1.57
C LYS A 64 9.02 -0.65 1.82
N LYS A 65 9.35 0.08 0.75
CA LYS A 65 9.85 1.47 0.84
C LYS A 65 8.72 2.48 0.93
N GLU A 66 7.67 2.28 0.15
CA GLU A 66 6.62 3.29 -0.03
C GLU A 66 5.68 3.36 1.16
N LYS A 67 5.42 2.25 1.86
CA LYS A 67 4.57 2.19 3.08
C LYS A 67 3.28 3.00 2.92
N ARG A 68 2.60 2.84 1.77
CA ARG A 68 1.50 3.70 1.32
C ARG A 68 0.38 3.83 2.36
N LEU A 69 0.02 2.73 3.02
CA LEU A 69 -1.02 2.72 4.05
C LEU A 69 -0.60 3.55 5.27
N GLU A 70 0.62 3.34 5.78
CA GLU A 70 1.15 4.12 6.91
C GLU A 70 1.20 5.61 6.57
N LYS A 71 1.66 5.96 5.36
CA LYS A 71 1.71 7.35 4.88
C LYS A 71 0.33 7.98 4.72
N ALA A 72 -0.67 7.20 4.31
CA ALA A 72 -2.05 7.63 4.24
C ALA A 72 -2.76 7.66 5.61
N GLY A 73 -2.03 7.36 6.71
CA GLY A 73 -2.54 7.42 8.07
C GLY A 73 -3.23 6.13 8.54
N TYR A 74 -3.16 5.04 7.78
CA TYR A 74 -3.76 3.76 8.13
C TYR A 74 -2.73 2.83 8.82
N PHE A 75 -3.10 2.35 10.00
CA PHE A 75 -2.28 1.45 10.81
C PHE A 75 -3.08 0.23 11.27
N ALA A 76 -2.37 -0.82 11.67
CA ALA A 76 -2.95 -1.98 12.34
C ALA A 76 -2.52 -2.00 13.81
N LYS A 77 -3.46 -2.28 14.74
CA LYS A 77 -3.17 -2.44 16.18
C LYS A 77 -3.45 -3.89 16.57
N LYS A 78 -2.48 -4.56 17.20
CA LYS A 78 -2.64 -5.94 17.69
C LYS A 78 -3.88 -6.02 18.59
N GLY A 79 -4.72 -7.04 18.38
CA GLY A 79 -5.95 -7.25 19.14
C GLY A 79 -7.15 -6.40 18.70
N LYS A 80 -7.04 -5.58 17.65
CA LYS A 80 -8.17 -4.88 17.02
C LYS A 80 -8.29 -5.29 15.57
N PHE A 81 -9.45 -5.81 15.19
CA PHE A 81 -9.77 -6.16 13.81
C PHE A 81 -10.08 -4.89 13.00
N GLY A 82 -9.57 -4.80 11.77
CA GLY A 82 -9.76 -3.64 10.89
C GLY A 82 -8.60 -2.62 10.89
N TYR A 83 -8.82 -1.49 10.21
CA TYR A 83 -7.84 -0.41 10.10
C TYR A 83 -8.03 0.63 11.22
N VAL A 84 -6.92 1.19 11.70
CA VAL A 84 -6.92 2.32 12.64
C VAL A 84 -6.37 3.53 11.91
N LYS A 85 -7.22 4.54 11.67
CA LYS A 85 -6.79 5.80 11.06
C LYS A 85 -6.19 6.71 12.13
N LYS A 86 -4.89 6.99 12.06
CA LYS A 86 -4.28 8.05 12.85
C LYS A 86 -4.39 9.35 12.05
N THR A 87 -5.05 10.35 12.61
CA THR A 87 -4.88 11.72 12.14
C THR A 87 -3.41 12.09 12.33
N ALA A 88 -2.79 12.64 11.28
CA ALA A 88 -1.47 13.23 11.44
C ALA A 88 -1.60 14.28 12.55
N ARG A 89 -0.87 14.13 13.67
CA ARG A 89 -0.74 15.20 14.64
C ARG A 89 -0.26 16.41 13.83
N ARG A 90 -1.09 17.44 13.68
CA ARG A 90 -0.62 18.73 13.14
C ARG A 90 0.65 19.03 13.92
N SER A 91 1.79 19.17 13.23
CA SER A 91 2.96 19.73 13.90
C SER A 91 2.46 21.05 14.48
N ARG A 92 2.34 21.15 15.81
CA ARG A 92 2.10 22.44 16.44
C ARG A 92 3.26 23.29 15.96
N LYS A 93 2.98 24.20 15.04
CA LYS A 93 3.93 25.25 14.69
C LYS A 93 4.20 25.93 16.02
N MET A 94 5.40 25.73 16.57
CA MET A 94 5.83 26.42 17.79
C MET A 94 5.89 27.90 17.42
N LYS A 95 4.75 28.57 17.51
CA LYS A 95 4.69 30.03 17.52
C LYS A 95 5.05 30.38 18.95
N GLY A 96 6.28 30.84 19.13
CA GLY A 96 6.82 31.16 20.44
C GLY A 96 5.93 32.12 21.20
N GLY A 97 5.90 31.93 22.52
CA GLY A 97 5.69 32.98 23.52
C GLY A 97 4.25 33.41 23.79
N ASN A 98 3.80 33.05 24.99
CA ASN A 98 2.76 33.66 25.83
C ASN A 98 1.28 33.67 25.39
N GLY A 99 0.44 33.15 26.29
CA GLY A 99 -0.78 33.85 26.69
C GLY A 99 -2.08 33.04 26.65
N MET A 100 -2.64 32.84 27.85
CA MET A 100 -4.03 32.53 28.20
C MET A 100 -4.57 31.11 27.96
N GLU A 101 -4.76 30.43 29.10
CA GLU A 101 -5.68 29.32 29.32
C GLU A 101 -7.10 29.70 28.86
N GLY A 102 -7.65 28.93 27.92
CA GLY A 102 -9.07 28.90 27.62
C GLY A 102 -9.57 27.50 27.93
N ASN A 103 -10.48 27.39 28.89
CA ASN A 103 -11.25 26.18 29.14
C ASN A 103 -12.09 25.91 27.89
N ASP A 104 -11.89 24.76 27.24
CA ASP A 104 -12.82 24.29 26.22
C ASP A 104 -14.03 23.69 26.94
N ASP A 105 -15.06 24.51 27.14
CA ASP A 105 -16.37 24.09 27.63
C ASP A 105 -16.98 23.03 26.68
N ASP A 106 -17.24 21.85 27.23
CA ASP A 106 -17.99 20.76 26.62
C ASP A 106 -19.48 21.14 26.52
N ALA A 107 -19.86 21.78 25.41
CA ALA A 107 -21.26 22.02 25.06
C ALA A 107 -21.76 20.92 24.12
N THR A 108 -22.21 19.81 24.69
CA THR A 108 -23.08 18.83 24.02
C THR A 108 -24.53 18.96 24.50
N ALA A 109 -25.34 19.52 23.59
CA ALA A 109 -26.79 19.43 23.36
C ALA A 109 -27.72 18.78 24.42
N GLY A 110 -28.81 19.50 24.74
CA GLY A 110 -30.06 18.95 25.25
C GLY A 110 -31.18 19.99 25.22
N ALA A 111 -32.09 19.85 24.24
CA ALA A 111 -33.32 20.64 24.12
C ALA A 111 -34.43 20.06 24.99
N GLU A 112 -35.23 20.91 25.65
CA GLU A 112 -36.68 20.78 25.85
C GLU A 112 -37.20 22.04 26.60
N GLY A 113 -38.31 22.63 26.08
CA GLY A 113 -39.08 23.71 26.75
C GLY A 113 -39.75 23.18 28.04
N VAL A 114 -40.47 23.95 28.86
CA VAL A 114 -41.38 25.08 28.63
C VAL A 114 -41.46 25.88 29.95
N GLU A 115 -41.79 27.16 29.81
CA GLU A 115 -42.16 28.18 30.78
C GLU A 115 -43.11 27.68 31.91
N GLU A 116 -42.88 28.10 33.16
CA GLU A 116 -43.91 28.72 34.02
C GLU A 116 -43.35 29.30 35.33
N GLU A 117 -43.36 30.63 35.40
CA GLU A 117 -43.81 31.48 36.51
C GLU A 117 -43.48 31.14 37.99
N ASN A 118 -42.42 31.78 38.47
CA ASN A 118 -42.50 32.88 39.46
C ASN A 118 -43.66 32.87 40.50
N LYS A 119 -43.40 32.37 41.72
CA LYS A 119 -43.98 32.70 43.04
C LYS A 119 -43.35 31.71 44.03
N ASN A 120 -42.81 32.02 45.21
CA ASN A 120 -43.03 33.11 46.11
C ASN A 120 -41.83 33.20 47.07
N LYS A 121 -41.62 34.42 47.55
CA LYS A 121 -40.65 34.89 48.52
C LYS A 121 -41.23 34.65 49.92
N MET A 122 -40.56 33.84 50.75
CA MET A 122 -40.41 33.99 52.21
C MET A 122 -39.64 32.81 52.80
#